data_AF-A0A4Y7RXW5-F1
#
_entry.id   AF-A0A4Y7RXW5-F1
#
_cell.length_a   1.000
_cell.length_b   1.000
_cell.length_c   1.000
_cell.angle_alpha   90.00
_cell.angle_beta   90.00
_cell.angle_gamma   90.00
#
_symmetry.space_group_name_H-M   'P 1'
#
loop_
_entity.id
_entity.type
_entity.pdbx_description
1 polymer ?
#
loop_
_entity_poly.entity_id
_entity_poly.type
_entity_poly.pdbx_seq_one_letter_code
_entity_poly.pdbx_strand_id
1 'polypeptide(L)'
;MNSLVDPEAPSKVSALKDRFLGRGGLIRLSGRTAGFDNFEKVAIQSGIVETLFQLARNTDKSMDRVFTAYFAVESLWKLIVIGIVKEKEQLLKKYMEHHAVDFCLEAARNAIFIAHRVIGMIGLRVLSQECFLADHLDLEKTSEVIKTCCDGTLLGPELWAKQLRDPASTWQSLFCFGNIKTSPKNAAKYAPRFYATFQENAVWTVHELLSRHPLPEQSYYNDLMKHDPTILDLLLRCGNIPREPHYASLEVDSSALTALVLLMNLPVETVPGLKADVSNGSVQKRLDKGWDDVMEGVALLAALLNGLNGLSISGSDWNRRNP
;
A
#
# COMPACT_ATOMS: atom_id res chain seq x y z
N MET A 1 1.31 -27.62 30.39
CA MET A 1 1.16 -27.09 29.02
C MET A 1 2.54 -26.65 28.58
N ASN A 2 3.27 -27.54 27.92
CA ASN A 2 4.66 -27.33 27.54
C ASN A 2 4.73 -26.38 26.35
N SER A 3 5.64 -25.40 26.43
CA SER A 3 5.91 -24.45 25.35
C SER A 3 6.47 -25.18 24.13
N LEU A 4 5.59 -25.53 23.19
CA LEU A 4 5.92 -26.01 21.85
C LEU A 4 6.49 -24.87 21.01
N VAL A 5 7.61 -24.28 21.40
CA VAL A 5 8.23 -23.25 20.57
C VAL A 5 9.74 -23.37 20.53
N ASP A 6 10.25 -23.64 19.34
CA ASP A 6 11.67 -23.70 18.99
C ASP A 6 12.35 -22.35 19.31
N PRO A 7 13.35 -22.31 20.20
CA PRO A 7 14.13 -21.11 20.51
C PRO A 7 14.97 -20.61 19.32
N GLU A 8 15.20 -21.44 18.30
CA GLU A 8 15.91 -21.07 17.08
C GLU A 8 15.00 -20.49 15.99
N ALA A 9 13.69 -20.39 16.23
CA ALA A 9 12.76 -19.87 15.23
C ALA A 9 13.14 -18.48 14.65
N PRO A 10 13.62 -17.49 15.44
CA PRO A 10 14.04 -16.19 14.89
C PRO A 10 15.21 -16.31 13.90
N SER A 11 16.21 -17.15 14.20
CA SER A 11 17.40 -17.31 13.35
C SER A 11 17.07 -18.06 12.06
N LYS A 12 16.20 -19.09 12.13
CA LYS A 12 15.74 -19.86 10.97
C LYS A 12 14.91 -19.00 10.01
N VAL A 13 13.99 -18.19 10.53
CA VAL A 13 13.16 -17.29 9.70
C VAL A 13 14.01 -16.15 9.14
N SER A 14 14.98 -15.61 9.89
CA SER A 14 15.93 -14.62 9.35
C SER A 14 16.75 -15.20 8.20
N ALA A 15 17.24 -16.43 8.31
CA ALA A 15 18.01 -17.08 7.23
C ALA A 15 17.15 -17.26 5.96
N LEU A 16 15.87 -17.61 6.13
CA LEU A 16 14.93 -17.71 5.02
C LEU A 16 14.71 -16.35 4.34
N LYS A 17 14.47 -15.30 5.14
CA LYS A 17 14.34 -13.91 4.69
C LYS A 17 15.59 -13.45 3.92
N ASP A 18 16.79 -13.72 4.46
CA ASP A 18 18.07 -13.32 3.84
C ASP A 18 18.29 -14.04 2.51
N ARG A 19 17.93 -15.33 2.42
CA ARG A 19 17.95 -16.07 1.16
C ARG A 19 17.06 -15.41 0.11
N PHE A 20 15.79 -15.16 0.44
CA PHE A 20 14.84 -14.57 -0.49
C PHE A 20 15.25 -13.15 -0.89
N LEU A 21 15.74 -12.35 0.05
CA LEU A 21 16.27 -11.02 -0.22
C LEU A 21 17.44 -11.07 -1.22
N GLY A 22 18.40 -11.98 -1.00
CA GLY A 22 19.54 -12.18 -1.90
C GLY A 22 19.10 -12.58 -3.31
N ARG A 23 18.13 -13.50 -3.42
CA ARG A 23 17.54 -13.91 -4.72
C ARG A 23 16.88 -12.73 -5.43
N GLY A 24 16.06 -11.94 -4.74
CA GLY A 24 15.41 -10.76 -5.31
C GLY A 24 16.40 -9.72 -5.83
N GLY A 25 17.50 -9.50 -5.11
CA GLY A 25 18.58 -8.61 -5.56
C GLY A 25 19.26 -9.09 -6.86
N LEU A 26 19.57 -10.38 -6.95
CA LEU A 26 20.18 -10.97 -8.15
C LEU A 26 19.25 -10.90 -9.37
N ILE A 27 17.95 -11.08 -9.18
CA ILE A 27 16.95 -10.98 -10.26
C ILE A 27 16.90 -9.55 -10.80
N ARG A 28 16.85 -8.53 -9.93
CA ARG A 28 16.85 -7.12 -10.34
C ARG A 28 18.09 -6.73 -11.14
N LEU A 29 19.25 -7.31 -10.80
CA LEU A 29 20.52 -7.00 -11.46
C LEU A 29 20.72 -7.75 -12.79
N SER A 30 20.21 -8.98 -12.92
CA SER A 30 20.60 -9.86 -14.02
C SER A 30 19.45 -10.39 -14.88
N GLY A 31 18.20 -10.42 -14.39
CA GLY A 31 17.02 -10.97 -15.07
C GLY A 31 17.06 -12.48 -15.36
N ARG A 32 18.25 -13.08 -15.47
CA ARG A 32 18.51 -14.47 -15.91
C ARG A 32 18.16 -15.55 -14.88
N THR A 33 17.76 -15.15 -13.67
CA THR A 33 17.41 -16.08 -12.59
C THR A 33 16.02 -15.82 -12.00
N ALA A 34 15.14 -15.14 -12.75
CA ALA A 34 13.76 -14.90 -12.32
C ALA A 34 12.98 -16.21 -12.14
N GLY A 35 12.10 -16.23 -11.14
CA GLY A 35 11.30 -17.39 -10.79
C GLY A 35 11.85 -18.25 -9.65
N PHE A 36 11.01 -19.15 -9.16
CA PHE A 36 11.32 -20.05 -8.06
C PHE A 36 12.32 -21.12 -8.49
N ASP A 37 13.42 -21.22 -7.73
CA ASP A 37 14.34 -22.34 -7.85
C ASP A 37 13.81 -23.58 -7.10
N ASN A 38 14.60 -24.66 -7.09
CA ASN A 38 14.18 -25.91 -6.45
C ASN A 38 13.87 -25.74 -4.96
N PHE A 39 14.60 -24.87 -4.25
CA PHE A 39 14.36 -24.63 -2.84
C PHE A 39 13.00 -23.97 -2.64
N GLU A 40 12.71 -22.88 -3.36
CA GLU A 40 11.43 -22.17 -3.21
C GLU A 40 10.25 -23.09 -3.58
N LYS A 41 10.37 -23.88 -4.64
CA LYS A 41 9.35 -24.85 -5.05
C LYS A 41 9.09 -25.90 -3.97
N VAL A 42 10.14 -26.52 -3.44
CA VAL A 42 10.01 -27.52 -2.37
C VAL A 42 9.47 -26.90 -1.09
N ALA A 43 9.92 -25.69 -0.71
CA ALA A 43 9.43 -25.00 0.48
C ALA A 43 7.93 -24.68 0.37
N ILE A 44 7.48 -24.17 -0.77
CA ILE A 44 6.06 -23.88 -1.03
C ILE A 44 5.21 -25.16 -1.01
N GLN A 45 5.71 -26.26 -1.59
CA GLN A 45 5.05 -27.56 -1.55
C GLN A 45 5.00 -28.14 -0.13
N SER A 46 6.01 -27.86 0.69
CA SER A 46 6.11 -28.34 2.07
C SER A 46 5.34 -27.51 3.09
N GLY A 47 4.61 -26.47 2.66
CA GLY A 47 3.75 -25.68 3.54
C GLY A 47 4.42 -24.45 4.16
N ILE A 48 5.46 -23.88 3.53
CA ILE A 48 6.15 -22.71 4.09
C ILE A 48 5.25 -21.48 4.19
N VAL A 49 4.28 -21.31 3.26
CA VAL A 49 3.39 -20.14 3.24
C VAL A 49 2.48 -20.15 4.48
N GLU A 50 1.87 -21.29 4.73
CA GLU A 50 0.99 -21.60 5.85
C GLU A 50 1.75 -21.37 7.16
N THR A 51 2.98 -21.89 7.24
CA THR A 51 3.87 -21.73 8.40
C THR A 51 4.21 -20.27 8.66
N LEU A 52 4.61 -19.51 7.63
CA LEU A 52 4.97 -18.10 7.78
C LEU A 52 3.76 -17.25 8.19
N PHE A 53 2.57 -17.52 7.65
CA PHE A 53 1.34 -16.85 8.09
C PHE A 53 0.96 -17.18 9.54
N GLN A 54 1.19 -18.41 10.01
CA GLN A 54 1.00 -18.76 11.42
C GLN A 54 1.97 -17.99 12.33
N LEU A 55 3.25 -17.92 11.94
CA LEU A 55 4.27 -17.15 12.68
C LEU A 55 3.96 -15.65 12.68
N ALA A 56 3.49 -15.11 11.55
CA ALA A 56 3.09 -13.71 11.40
C ALA A 56 1.92 -13.30 12.30
N ARG A 57 1.02 -14.24 12.62
CA ARG A 57 -0.14 -14.02 13.49
C ARG A 57 0.15 -14.19 14.98
N ASN A 58 1.42 -14.39 15.34
CA ASN A 58 1.79 -14.53 16.74
C ASN A 58 1.50 -13.21 17.51
N THR A 59 0.72 -13.31 18.58
CA THR A 59 0.31 -12.15 19.39
C THR A 59 1.27 -11.83 20.55
N ASP A 60 2.33 -12.62 20.71
CA ASP A 60 3.37 -12.40 21.72
C ASP A 60 4.14 -11.11 21.41
N LYS A 61 4.25 -10.26 22.43
CA LYS A 61 4.84 -8.91 22.33
C LYS A 61 6.31 -8.88 22.72
N SER A 62 6.90 -10.02 23.08
CA SER A 62 8.34 -10.13 23.32
C SER A 62 9.09 -9.80 22.03
N MET A 63 10.23 -9.13 22.21
CA MET A 63 11.04 -8.62 21.10
C MET A 63 11.33 -9.71 20.05
N ASP A 64 11.81 -10.89 20.47
CA ASP A 64 12.16 -11.99 19.57
C ASP A 64 10.96 -12.51 18.77
N ARG A 65 9.77 -12.51 19.37
CA ARG A 65 8.54 -12.94 18.69
C ARG A 65 8.05 -11.91 17.68
N VAL A 66 8.18 -10.62 18.01
CA VAL A 66 7.92 -9.54 17.05
C VAL A 66 8.88 -9.61 15.88
N PHE A 67 10.17 -9.85 16.10
CA PHE A 67 11.14 -10.06 15.01
C PHE A 67 10.78 -11.26 14.14
N THR A 68 10.41 -12.37 14.77
CA THR A 68 10.02 -13.59 14.04
C THR A 68 8.79 -13.34 13.17
N ALA A 69 7.76 -12.70 13.72
CA ALA A 69 6.54 -12.36 12.99
C ALA A 69 6.83 -11.41 11.82
N TYR A 70 7.59 -10.34 12.06
CA TYR A 70 8.01 -9.41 11.02
C TYR A 70 8.77 -10.12 9.89
N PHE A 71 9.81 -10.92 10.21
CA PHE A 71 10.59 -11.62 9.18
C PHE A 71 9.77 -12.68 8.45
N ALA A 72 8.77 -13.27 9.10
CA ALA A 72 7.86 -14.20 8.44
C ALA A 72 7.04 -13.48 7.36
N VAL A 73 6.46 -12.32 7.70
CA VAL A 73 5.70 -11.48 6.76
C VAL A 73 6.60 -10.97 5.63
N GLU A 74 7.79 -10.47 5.97
CA GLU A 74 8.74 -10.02 4.95
C GLU A 74 9.11 -11.16 3.98
N SER A 75 9.33 -12.36 4.49
CA SER A 75 9.62 -13.55 3.66
C SER A 75 8.48 -13.85 2.69
N LEU A 76 7.22 -13.73 3.12
CA LEU A 76 6.04 -13.89 2.26
C LEU A 76 6.07 -12.88 1.10
N TRP A 77 6.35 -11.61 1.38
CA TRP A 77 6.41 -10.58 0.33
C TRP A 77 7.60 -10.78 -0.61
N LYS A 78 8.75 -11.23 -0.10
CA LYS A 78 9.92 -11.51 -0.95
C LYS A 78 9.67 -12.70 -1.88
N LEU A 79 8.92 -13.71 -1.46
CA LEU A 79 8.53 -14.81 -2.35
C LEU A 79 7.74 -14.29 -3.56
N ILE A 80 6.78 -13.37 -3.37
CA ILE A 80 6.05 -12.76 -4.49
C ILE A 80 7.01 -12.05 -5.47
N VAL A 81 7.96 -11.27 -4.94
CA VAL A 81 8.91 -10.50 -5.77
C VAL A 81 9.83 -11.39 -6.61
N ILE A 82 10.16 -12.60 -6.14
CA ILE A 82 11.07 -13.53 -6.84
C ILE A 82 10.37 -14.29 -7.97
N GLY A 83 9.08 -14.58 -7.81
CA GLY A 83 8.32 -15.41 -8.75
C GLY A 83 8.21 -14.80 -10.14
N ILE A 84 8.02 -15.64 -11.16
CA ILE A 84 7.51 -15.18 -12.47
C ILE A 84 5.99 -15.01 -12.42
N VAL A 85 5.38 -14.36 -13.42
CA VAL A 85 3.93 -14.05 -13.48
C VAL A 85 3.06 -15.24 -13.04
N LYS A 86 3.22 -16.40 -13.67
CA LYS A 86 2.44 -17.61 -13.33
C LYS A 86 2.65 -18.11 -11.90
N GLU A 87 3.86 -17.98 -11.37
CA GLU A 87 4.18 -18.37 -9.99
C GLU A 87 3.58 -17.38 -8.99
N LYS A 88 3.60 -16.08 -9.30
CA LYS A 88 2.93 -15.03 -8.51
C LYS A 88 1.43 -15.24 -8.44
N GLU A 89 0.78 -15.56 -9.57
CA GLU A 89 -0.65 -15.88 -9.61
C GLU A 89 -1.01 -17.07 -8.70
N GLN A 90 -0.19 -18.12 -8.71
CA GLN A 90 -0.40 -19.29 -7.85
C GLN A 90 -0.20 -18.94 -6.37
N LEU A 91 0.83 -18.15 -6.07
CA LEU A 91 1.14 -17.74 -4.71
C LEU A 91 0.08 -16.77 -4.16
N LEU A 92 -0.41 -15.85 -4.99
CA LEU A 92 -1.51 -14.95 -4.65
C LEU A 92 -2.76 -15.72 -4.24
N LYS A 93 -3.14 -16.77 -4.98
CA LYS A 93 -4.30 -17.61 -4.60
C LYS A 93 -4.15 -18.18 -3.19
N LYS A 94 -2.98 -18.76 -2.88
CA LYS A 94 -2.66 -19.22 -1.51
C LYS A 94 -2.71 -18.08 -0.49
N TYR A 95 -2.24 -16.89 -0.83
CA TYR A 95 -2.25 -15.75 0.08
C TYR A 95 -3.68 -15.26 0.35
N MET A 96 -4.55 -15.30 -0.66
CA MET A 96 -5.97 -14.98 -0.51
C MET A 96 -6.71 -16.02 0.34
N GLU A 97 -6.39 -17.31 0.23
CA GLU A 97 -6.88 -18.36 1.13
C GLU A 97 -6.49 -18.10 2.60
N HIS A 98 -5.37 -17.40 2.81
CA HIS A 98 -4.93 -16.94 4.12
C HIS A 98 -5.35 -15.51 4.45
N HIS A 99 -6.33 -14.93 3.76
CA HIS A 99 -6.83 -13.58 4.03
C HIS A 99 -5.73 -12.52 4.08
N ALA A 100 -4.76 -12.59 3.16
CA ALA A 100 -3.58 -11.72 3.19
C ALA A 100 -3.92 -10.22 3.16
N VAL A 101 -4.96 -9.82 2.42
CA VAL A 101 -5.40 -8.41 2.37
C VAL A 101 -5.89 -7.94 3.74
N ASP A 102 -6.80 -8.70 4.36
CA ASP A 102 -7.33 -8.37 5.69
C ASP A 102 -6.21 -8.38 6.74
N PHE A 103 -5.28 -9.33 6.65
CA PHE A 103 -4.08 -9.37 7.49
C PHE A 103 -3.26 -8.08 7.35
N CYS A 104 -3.01 -7.61 6.13
CA CYS A 104 -2.26 -6.39 5.89
C CYS A 104 -2.99 -5.14 6.38
N LEU A 105 -4.31 -5.06 6.17
CA LEU A 105 -5.15 -3.96 6.64
C LEU A 105 -5.15 -3.89 8.17
N GLU A 106 -5.35 -5.02 8.84
CA GLU A 106 -5.31 -5.13 10.29
C GLU A 106 -3.93 -4.74 10.84
N ALA A 107 -2.86 -5.22 10.19
CA ALA A 107 -1.51 -4.86 10.57
C ALA A 107 -1.25 -3.35 10.42
N ALA A 108 -1.66 -2.75 9.30
CA ALA A 108 -1.47 -1.33 9.03
C ALA A 108 -2.22 -0.43 10.03
N ARG A 109 -3.46 -0.79 10.39
CA ARG A 109 -4.33 0.01 11.29
C ARG A 109 -3.98 -0.22 12.77
N ASN A 110 -3.92 -1.49 13.18
CA ASN A 110 -4.09 -1.88 14.56
C ASN A 110 -2.85 -2.52 15.18
N ALA A 111 -1.83 -2.89 14.39
CA ALA A 111 -0.65 -3.51 14.96
C ALA A 111 0.02 -2.59 15.97
N ILE A 112 0.38 -3.12 17.14
CA ILE A 112 0.97 -2.33 18.21
C ILE A 112 2.29 -1.70 17.77
N PHE A 113 3.14 -2.47 17.09
CA PHE A 113 4.50 -2.10 16.74
C PHE A 113 4.59 -1.47 15.34
N ILE A 114 5.37 -0.40 15.22
CA ILE A 114 5.72 0.30 13.98
C ILE A 114 6.15 -0.68 12.89
N ALA A 115 7.00 -1.67 13.22
CA ALA A 115 7.52 -2.64 12.26
C ALA A 115 6.38 -3.41 11.55
N HIS A 116 5.36 -3.81 12.32
CA HIS A 116 4.21 -4.55 11.79
C HIS A 116 3.27 -3.65 10.98
N ARG A 117 3.06 -2.40 11.38
CA ARG A 117 2.29 -1.42 10.58
C ARG A 117 2.92 -1.25 9.20
N VAL A 118 4.24 -1.05 9.16
CA VAL A 118 4.99 -0.84 7.93
C VAL A 118 4.98 -2.08 7.04
N ILE A 119 5.24 -3.28 7.59
CA ILE A 119 5.27 -4.49 6.76
C ILE A 119 3.88 -4.88 6.23
N GLY A 120 2.80 -4.52 6.95
CA GLY A 120 1.43 -4.63 6.45
C GLY A 120 1.18 -3.71 5.24
N MET A 121 1.59 -2.44 5.33
CA MET A 121 1.47 -1.49 4.22
C MET A 121 2.34 -1.86 3.01
N ILE A 122 3.57 -2.33 3.25
CA ILE A 122 4.43 -2.90 2.20
C ILE A 122 3.75 -4.11 1.55
N GLY A 123 3.07 -4.95 2.34
CA GLY A 123 2.32 -6.09 1.84
C GLY A 123 1.22 -5.69 0.87
N LEU A 124 0.40 -4.68 1.21
CA LEU A 124 -0.62 -4.15 0.31
C LEU A 124 0.00 -3.69 -1.02
N ARG A 125 1.07 -2.90 -0.95
CA ARG A 125 1.78 -2.44 -2.16
C ARG A 125 2.32 -3.59 -2.98
N VAL A 126 3.02 -4.55 -2.37
CA VAL A 126 3.59 -5.70 -3.09
C VAL A 126 2.49 -6.49 -3.81
N LEU A 127 1.35 -6.71 -3.16
CA LEU A 127 0.23 -7.41 -3.78
C LEU A 127 -0.38 -6.59 -4.92
N SER A 128 -0.56 -5.28 -4.75
CA SER A 128 -1.05 -4.39 -5.81
C SER A 128 -0.11 -4.34 -7.01
N GLN A 129 1.17 -4.08 -6.77
CA GLN A 129 2.20 -3.92 -7.80
C GLN A 129 2.55 -5.21 -8.54
N GLU A 130 2.77 -6.31 -7.80
CA GLU A 130 3.37 -7.52 -8.36
C GLU A 130 2.34 -8.57 -8.76
N CYS A 131 1.11 -8.47 -8.24
CA CYS A 131 0.08 -9.48 -8.38
C CYS A 131 -1.25 -8.96 -8.91
N PHE A 132 -1.32 -7.69 -9.35
CA PHE A 132 -2.54 -7.08 -9.86
C PHE A 132 -3.71 -7.22 -8.88
N LEU A 133 -3.47 -6.97 -7.59
CA LEU A 133 -4.45 -7.21 -6.52
C LEU A 133 -5.85 -6.67 -6.83
N ALA A 134 -5.95 -5.53 -7.51
CA ALA A 134 -7.21 -4.92 -7.90
C ALA A 134 -8.15 -5.83 -8.71
N ASP A 135 -7.62 -6.83 -9.43
CA ASP A 135 -8.42 -7.80 -10.18
C ASP A 135 -9.09 -8.85 -9.27
N HIS A 136 -8.72 -8.87 -8.00
CA HIS A 136 -9.19 -9.82 -6.99
C HIS A 136 -10.03 -9.17 -5.89
N LEU A 137 -10.26 -7.86 -5.97
CA LEU A 137 -11.06 -7.12 -5.00
C LEU A 137 -12.41 -6.73 -5.60
N ASP A 138 -13.44 -6.72 -4.76
CA ASP A 138 -14.70 -6.05 -5.06
C ASP A 138 -14.62 -4.55 -4.69
N LEU A 139 -15.71 -3.81 -4.95
CA LEU A 139 -15.77 -2.38 -4.67
C LEU A 139 -15.59 -2.07 -3.18
N GLU A 140 -16.16 -2.90 -2.30
CA GLU A 140 -16.09 -2.73 -0.84
C GLU A 140 -14.66 -2.91 -0.33
N LYS A 141 -13.98 -3.98 -0.75
CA LYS A 141 -12.61 -4.21 -0.33
C LYS A 141 -11.66 -3.20 -0.97
N THR A 142 -11.91 -2.78 -2.21
CA THR A 142 -11.13 -1.73 -2.87
C THR A 142 -11.24 -0.40 -2.12
N SER A 143 -12.46 0.02 -1.76
CA SER A 143 -12.68 1.25 -1.00
C SER A 143 -12.03 1.17 0.38
N GLU A 144 -12.14 0.01 1.05
CA GLU A 144 -11.53 -0.24 2.35
C GLU A 144 -10.00 -0.09 2.31
N VAL A 145 -9.34 -0.66 1.29
CA VAL A 145 -7.89 -0.55 1.13
C VAL A 145 -7.49 0.89 0.89
N ILE A 146 -8.16 1.59 -0.04
CA ILE A 146 -7.85 2.99 -0.36
C ILE A 146 -7.96 3.87 0.89
N LYS A 147 -9.06 3.74 1.65
CA LYS A 147 -9.27 4.51 2.88
C LYS A 147 -8.20 4.25 3.92
N THR A 148 -7.81 2.99 4.10
CA THR A 148 -6.75 2.63 5.05
C THR A 148 -5.42 3.26 4.68
N CYS A 149 -5.08 3.25 3.39
CA CYS A 149 -3.88 3.90 2.89
C CYS A 149 -3.93 5.41 3.13
N CYS A 150 -5.05 6.07 2.81
CA CYS A 150 -5.21 7.51 3.01
C CYS A 150 -5.22 7.90 4.49
N ASP A 151 -6.00 7.23 5.33
CA ASP A 151 -6.05 7.48 6.78
C ASP A 151 -4.68 7.29 7.41
N GLY A 152 -3.97 6.22 7.06
CA GLY A 152 -2.61 5.98 7.51
C GLY A 152 -1.63 7.07 7.06
N THR A 153 -1.82 7.59 5.85
CA THR A 153 -1.05 8.72 5.31
C THR A 153 -1.32 10.03 6.03
N LEU A 154 -2.50 10.18 6.65
CA LEU A 154 -2.93 11.35 7.40
C LEU A 154 -2.62 11.29 8.91
N LEU A 155 -2.18 10.14 9.44
CA LEU A 155 -1.91 9.97 10.89
C LEU A 155 -0.78 10.87 11.43
N GLY A 156 0.19 11.22 10.59
CA GLY A 156 1.38 11.95 11.00
C GLY A 156 2.44 11.10 11.72
N PRO A 157 3.68 11.61 11.85
CA PRO A 157 4.81 10.87 12.43
C PRO A 157 4.77 10.77 13.97
N GLU A 158 3.85 11.47 14.65
CA GLU A 158 3.80 11.58 16.11
C GLU A 158 3.63 10.23 16.79
N LEU A 159 2.80 9.35 16.22
CA LEU A 159 2.61 7.99 16.73
C LEU A 159 3.93 7.20 16.68
N TRP A 160 4.70 7.35 15.60
CA TRP A 160 6.01 6.72 15.45
C TRP A 160 7.01 7.29 16.46
N ALA A 161 7.03 8.62 16.59
CA ALA A 161 7.92 9.31 17.53
C ALA A 161 7.62 8.94 18.98
N LYS A 162 6.34 8.80 19.34
CA LYS A 162 5.90 8.38 20.68
C LYS A 162 6.41 6.98 21.01
N GLN A 163 6.23 6.02 20.09
CA GLN A 163 6.65 4.65 20.34
C GLN A 163 8.18 4.47 20.32
N LEU A 164 8.91 5.20 19.47
CA LEU A 164 10.38 5.15 19.48
C LEU A 164 11.00 5.84 20.70
N ARG A 165 10.25 6.74 21.36
CA ARG A 165 10.66 7.40 22.61
C ARG A 165 10.45 6.52 23.84
N ASP A 166 9.56 5.54 23.77
CA ASP A 166 9.29 4.62 24.88
C ASP A 166 10.39 3.55 24.99
N PRO A 167 11.13 3.48 26.11
CA PRO A 167 12.17 2.47 26.32
C PRO A 167 11.70 1.02 26.14
N ALA A 168 10.42 0.73 26.38
CA ALA A 168 9.85 -0.61 26.19
C ALA A 168 9.74 -1.01 24.72
N SER A 169 9.82 -0.06 23.79
CA SER A 169 9.66 -0.27 22.35
C SER A 169 10.72 0.40 21.48
N THR A 170 11.70 1.11 22.07
CA THR A 170 12.81 1.75 21.34
C THR A 170 13.68 0.74 20.59
N TRP A 171 13.74 -0.52 21.01
CA TRP A 171 14.46 -1.58 20.30
C TRP A 171 14.04 -1.73 18.83
N GLN A 172 12.85 -1.24 18.45
CA GLN A 172 12.42 -1.13 17.06
C GLN A 172 13.30 -0.22 16.20
N SER A 173 14.16 0.62 16.80
CA SER A 173 15.19 1.37 16.09
C SER A 173 16.14 0.46 15.30
N LEU A 174 16.25 -0.82 15.67
CA LEU A 174 16.95 -1.83 14.86
C LEU A 174 16.29 -1.99 13.48
N PHE A 175 14.97 -2.02 13.39
CA PHE A 175 14.26 -2.06 12.11
C PHE A 175 14.32 -0.74 11.37
N CYS A 176 14.09 0.36 12.09
CA CYS A 176 13.99 1.65 11.45
C CYS A 176 15.34 2.14 10.91
N PHE A 177 16.45 1.84 11.61
CA PHE A 177 17.76 2.43 11.35
C PHE A 177 18.93 1.44 11.40
N GLY A 178 18.68 0.13 11.55
CA GLY A 178 19.75 -0.87 11.62
C GLY A 178 20.56 -0.85 12.92
N ASN A 179 20.11 -0.12 13.96
CA ASN A 179 20.85 0.02 15.21
C ASN A 179 19.94 -0.10 16.45
N ILE A 180 20.09 -1.20 17.19
CA ILE A 180 19.36 -1.50 18.43
C ILE A 180 19.81 -0.66 19.64
N LYS A 181 21.02 -0.09 19.58
CA LYS A 181 21.60 0.70 20.70
C LYS A 181 21.29 2.19 20.60
N THR A 182 20.47 2.60 19.63
CA THR A 182 20.04 3.99 19.49
C THR A 182 19.24 4.41 20.72
N SER A 183 19.63 5.52 21.34
CA SER A 183 18.88 6.04 22.50
C SER A 183 17.45 6.45 22.09
N PRO A 184 16.45 6.37 22.99
CA PRO A 184 15.06 6.72 22.65
C PRO A 184 14.90 8.14 22.10
N LYS A 185 15.66 9.10 22.65
CA LYS A 185 15.71 10.49 22.18
C LYS A 185 16.16 10.58 20.72
N ASN A 186 17.21 9.84 20.36
CA ASN A 186 17.73 9.84 18.99
C ASN A 186 16.81 9.06 18.05
N ALA A 187 16.26 7.91 18.47
CA ALA A 187 15.34 7.12 17.66
C ALA A 187 14.09 7.92 17.30
N ALA A 188 13.49 8.62 18.26
CA ALA A 188 12.31 9.45 18.03
C ALA A 188 12.57 10.62 17.05
N LYS A 189 13.81 11.16 17.00
CA LYS A 189 14.19 12.22 16.05
C LYS A 189 14.11 11.76 14.60
N TYR A 190 14.38 10.48 14.33
CA TYR A 190 14.34 9.90 12.99
C TYR A 190 13.01 9.21 12.65
N ALA A 191 12.06 9.18 13.59
CA ALA A 191 10.72 8.64 13.38
C ALA A 191 10.02 9.17 12.11
N PRO A 192 10.10 10.48 11.79
CA PRO A 192 9.44 11.01 10.60
C PRO A 192 9.94 10.39 9.29
N ARG A 193 11.23 10.09 9.18
CA ARG A 193 11.79 9.43 7.98
C ARG A 193 11.23 8.02 7.79
N PHE A 194 11.02 7.29 8.89
CA PHE A 194 10.45 5.94 8.80
C PHE A 194 8.94 5.97 8.53
N TYR A 195 8.24 6.95 9.09
CA TYR A 195 6.84 7.22 8.75
C TYR A 195 6.68 7.56 7.26
N ALA A 196 7.60 8.33 6.69
CA ALA A 196 7.64 8.61 5.26
C ALA A 196 7.64 7.34 4.38
N THR A 197 8.36 6.28 4.78
CA THR A 197 8.30 4.99 4.08
C THR A 197 6.91 4.36 4.16
N PHE A 198 6.22 4.47 5.30
CA PHE A 198 4.84 4.03 5.42
C PHE A 198 3.93 4.80 4.45
N GLN A 199 4.02 6.13 4.45
CA GLN A 199 3.21 7.00 3.58
C GLN A 199 3.45 6.71 2.10
N GLU A 200 4.72 6.58 1.69
CA GLU A 200 5.08 6.26 0.32
C GLU A 200 4.42 4.95 -0.13
N ASN A 201 4.54 3.88 0.67
CA ASN A 201 3.90 2.60 0.30
C ASN A 201 2.37 2.72 0.26
N ALA A 202 1.77 3.53 1.14
CA ALA A 202 0.34 3.74 1.15
C ALA A 202 -0.16 4.45 -0.12
N VAL A 203 0.43 5.58 -0.51
CA VAL A 203 0.00 6.31 -1.71
C VAL A 203 0.26 5.53 -2.99
N TRP A 204 1.37 4.79 -3.07
CA TRP A 204 1.65 3.92 -4.22
C TRP A 204 0.68 2.75 -4.31
N THR A 205 0.26 2.17 -3.18
CA THR A 205 -0.79 1.14 -3.17
C THR A 205 -2.08 1.69 -3.79
N VAL A 206 -2.51 2.90 -3.41
CA VAL A 206 -3.71 3.53 -3.96
C VAL A 206 -3.56 3.76 -5.46
N HIS A 207 -2.42 4.31 -5.88
CA HIS A 207 -2.13 4.53 -7.30
C HIS A 207 -2.21 3.22 -8.08
N GLU A 208 -1.54 2.16 -7.60
CA GLU A 208 -1.48 0.84 -8.26
C GLU A 208 -2.86 0.18 -8.37
N LEU A 209 -3.74 0.36 -7.37
CA LEU A 209 -5.12 -0.14 -7.42
C LEU A 209 -5.97 0.57 -8.47
N LEU A 210 -5.69 1.85 -8.73
CA LEU A 210 -6.43 2.67 -9.69
C LEU A 210 -5.80 2.66 -11.10
N SER A 211 -4.53 2.27 -11.24
CA SER A 211 -3.82 2.20 -12.52
C SER A 211 -3.86 0.78 -13.12
N ARG A 212 -5.03 0.14 -13.15
CA ARG A 212 -5.21 -1.24 -13.62
C ARG A 212 -4.90 -1.40 -15.11
N HIS A 213 -4.47 -2.61 -15.50
CA HIS A 213 -4.32 -2.98 -16.90
C HIS A 213 -5.04 -4.30 -17.23
N PRO A 214 -5.97 -4.32 -18.19
CA PRO A 214 -6.51 -3.15 -18.91
C PRO A 214 -7.24 -2.18 -17.97
N LEU A 215 -7.34 -0.91 -18.35
CA LEU A 215 -8.06 0.10 -17.58
C LEU A 215 -9.57 -0.24 -17.56
N PRO A 216 -10.23 -0.25 -16.39
CA PRO A 216 -11.68 -0.33 -16.27
C PRO A 216 -12.38 0.80 -17.04
N GLU A 217 -13.62 0.55 -17.46
CA GLU A 217 -14.51 1.60 -17.96
C GLU A 217 -14.83 2.60 -16.82
N GLN A 218 -15.09 3.87 -17.16
CA GLN A 218 -15.32 4.93 -16.16
C GLN A 218 -16.47 4.62 -15.19
N SER A 219 -17.50 3.88 -15.64
CA SER A 219 -18.60 3.41 -14.78
C SER A 219 -18.11 2.65 -13.53
N TYR A 220 -17.04 1.86 -13.61
CA TYR A 220 -16.47 1.19 -12.44
C TYR A 220 -15.98 2.19 -11.39
N TYR A 221 -15.29 3.26 -11.81
CA TYR A 221 -14.81 4.28 -10.89
C TYR A 221 -15.96 5.12 -10.31
N ASN A 222 -16.99 5.39 -11.12
CA ASN A 222 -18.22 6.02 -10.62
C ASN A 222 -18.89 5.17 -9.55
N ASP A 223 -19.00 3.86 -9.76
CA ASP A 223 -19.56 2.94 -8.79
C ASP A 223 -18.72 2.89 -7.50
N LEU A 224 -17.39 2.91 -7.61
CA LEU A 224 -16.49 3.02 -6.46
C LEU A 224 -16.70 4.33 -5.68
N MET A 225 -16.77 5.47 -6.37
CA MET A 225 -16.99 6.79 -5.76
C MET A 225 -18.38 6.93 -5.13
N LYS A 226 -19.41 6.32 -5.72
CA LYS A 226 -20.78 6.28 -5.16
C LYS A 226 -20.86 5.36 -3.96
N HIS A 227 -20.17 4.21 -4.01
CA HIS A 227 -20.12 3.26 -2.92
C HIS A 227 -19.44 3.86 -1.68
N ASP A 228 -18.30 4.53 -1.86
CA ASP A 228 -17.65 5.26 -0.77
C ASP A 228 -17.12 6.65 -1.21
N PRO A 229 -17.95 7.70 -1.08
CA PRO A 229 -17.58 9.05 -1.50
C PRO A 229 -16.48 9.67 -0.62
N THR A 230 -16.17 9.09 0.55
CA THR A 230 -15.13 9.62 1.45
C THR A 230 -13.72 9.49 0.86
N ILE A 231 -13.53 8.59 -0.12
CA ILE A 231 -12.28 8.43 -0.86
C ILE A 231 -11.83 9.76 -1.48
N LEU A 232 -12.75 10.52 -2.07
CA LEU A 232 -12.43 11.79 -2.73
C LEU A 232 -11.91 12.83 -1.74
N ASP A 233 -12.56 12.97 -0.58
CA ASP A 233 -12.10 13.86 0.50
C ASP A 233 -10.74 13.45 1.04
N LEU A 234 -10.55 12.15 1.28
CA LEU A 234 -9.30 11.60 1.79
C LEU A 234 -8.13 11.82 0.83
N LEU A 235 -8.35 11.64 -0.48
CA LEU A 235 -7.34 11.91 -1.51
C LEU A 235 -6.97 13.39 -1.58
N LEU A 236 -7.95 14.29 -1.52
CA LEU A 236 -7.72 15.73 -1.48
C LEU A 236 -6.93 16.13 -0.22
N ARG A 237 -7.27 15.56 0.94
CA ARG A 237 -6.55 15.79 2.20
C ARG A 237 -5.11 15.28 2.13
N CYS A 238 -4.88 14.09 1.56
CA CYS A 238 -3.54 13.57 1.32
C CYS A 238 -2.76 14.48 0.35
N GLY A 239 -3.43 14.98 -0.70
CA GLY A 239 -2.88 15.91 -1.68
C GLY A 239 -2.46 17.27 -1.10
N ASN A 240 -2.99 17.63 0.09
CA ASN A 240 -2.68 18.86 0.80
C ASN A 240 -1.63 18.68 1.91
N ILE A 241 -1.05 17.48 2.05
CA ILE A 241 0.03 17.25 3.02
C ILE A 241 1.27 18.04 2.57
N PRO A 242 1.83 18.92 3.42
CA PRO A 242 3.01 19.67 3.06
C PRO A 242 4.23 18.75 2.92
N ARG A 243 5.11 19.07 1.96
CA ARG A 243 6.38 18.36 1.82
C ARG A 243 7.32 18.73 2.96
N GLU A 244 7.63 17.73 3.77
CA GLU A 244 8.50 17.91 4.93
C GLU A 244 9.99 17.97 4.55
N PRO A 245 10.80 18.88 5.12
CA PRO A 245 12.21 19.05 4.76
C PRO A 245 13.08 17.80 5.00
N HIS A 246 12.71 16.94 5.94
CA HIS A 246 13.50 15.77 6.33
C HIS A 246 13.33 14.57 5.37
N TYR A 247 12.40 14.65 4.41
CA TYR A 247 12.30 13.72 3.28
C TYR A 247 11.68 14.42 2.06
N ALA A 248 12.39 15.43 1.53
CA ALA A 248 11.88 16.31 0.48
C ALA A 248 11.56 15.61 -0.87
N SER A 249 12.06 14.38 -1.07
CA SER A 249 11.72 13.55 -2.23
C SER A 249 10.40 12.80 -2.09
N LEU A 250 9.69 12.95 -0.98
CA LEU A 250 8.39 12.33 -0.78
C LEU A 250 7.34 13.01 -1.66
N GLU A 251 6.68 12.22 -2.51
CA GLU A 251 5.71 12.70 -3.51
C GLU A 251 4.26 12.39 -3.11
N VAL A 252 3.98 12.26 -1.80
CA VAL A 252 2.65 11.91 -1.26
C VAL A 252 1.56 12.82 -1.80
N ASP A 253 1.81 14.12 -1.85
CA ASP A 253 0.90 15.13 -2.38
C ASP A 253 0.54 14.85 -3.85
N SER A 254 1.56 14.75 -4.71
CA SER A 254 1.40 14.52 -6.14
C SER A 254 0.83 13.13 -6.44
N SER A 255 1.23 12.08 -5.71
CA SER A 255 0.72 10.72 -5.90
C SER A 255 -0.76 10.62 -5.51
N ALA A 256 -1.18 11.27 -4.42
CA ALA A 256 -2.58 11.30 -4.02
C ALA A 256 -3.46 12.06 -5.04
N LEU A 257 -2.97 13.19 -5.57
CA LEU A 257 -3.68 13.91 -6.62
C LEU A 257 -3.69 13.15 -7.96
N THR A 258 -2.63 12.41 -8.26
CA THR A 258 -2.60 11.52 -9.43
C THR A 258 -3.65 10.42 -9.30
N ALA A 259 -3.77 9.80 -8.12
CA ALA A 259 -4.84 8.83 -7.84
C ALA A 259 -6.24 9.43 -8.02
N LEU A 260 -6.45 10.69 -7.60
CA LEU A 260 -7.70 11.41 -7.85
C LEU A 260 -7.98 11.58 -9.35
N VAL A 261 -6.96 11.90 -10.14
CA VAL A 261 -7.08 12.01 -11.61
C VAL A 261 -7.39 10.65 -12.24
N LEU A 262 -6.80 9.55 -11.75
CA LEU A 262 -7.06 8.19 -12.26
C LEU A 262 -8.53 7.77 -12.09
N LEU A 263 -9.22 8.25 -11.03
CA LEU A 263 -10.66 8.00 -10.84
C LEU A 263 -11.55 8.63 -11.92
N MET A 264 -11.04 9.63 -12.65
CA MET A 264 -11.78 10.31 -13.73
C MET A 264 -11.58 9.66 -15.10
N ASN A 265 -10.74 8.61 -15.20
CA ASN A 265 -10.37 7.86 -16.41
C ASN A 265 -10.78 8.53 -17.73
N LEU A 266 -9.87 9.34 -18.28
CA LEU A 266 -10.09 10.18 -19.47
C LEU A 266 -9.44 9.57 -20.71
N PRO A 267 -10.00 8.51 -21.34
CA PRO A 267 -9.47 8.00 -22.59
C PRO A 267 -9.66 9.03 -23.71
N VAL A 268 -8.67 9.13 -24.61
CA VAL A 268 -8.65 10.14 -25.68
C VAL A 268 -9.89 10.06 -26.57
N GLU A 269 -10.43 8.86 -26.71
CA GLU A 269 -11.59 8.52 -27.54
C GLU A 269 -12.91 9.05 -26.98
N THR A 270 -12.98 9.38 -25.69
CA THR A 270 -14.19 9.94 -25.05
C THR A 270 -14.16 11.45 -24.97
N VAL A 271 -13.02 12.11 -25.15
CA VAL A 271 -12.90 13.57 -24.93
C VAL A 271 -13.40 14.34 -26.17
N PRO A 272 -14.43 15.20 -26.03
CA PRO A 272 -14.96 15.98 -27.13
C PRO A 272 -13.89 16.86 -27.80
N GLY A 273 -13.85 16.83 -29.13
CA GLY A 273 -12.90 17.59 -29.93
C GLY A 273 -11.57 16.87 -30.18
N LEU A 274 -11.29 15.75 -29.51
CA LEU A 274 -10.20 14.85 -29.88
C LEU A 274 -10.72 13.85 -30.92
N LYS A 275 -10.03 13.76 -32.06
CA LYS A 275 -10.44 12.87 -33.16
C LYS A 275 -9.90 11.46 -32.91
N ALA A 276 -10.73 10.58 -32.38
CA ALA A 276 -10.55 9.15 -32.57
C ALA A 276 -11.45 8.72 -33.74
N ASP A 277 -10.84 8.29 -34.86
CA ASP A 277 -11.60 7.83 -36.02
C ASP A 277 -12.10 6.42 -35.75
N VAL A 278 -13.38 6.28 -35.38
CA VAL A 278 -13.97 4.99 -35.00
C VAL A 278 -14.99 4.59 -36.06
N SER A 279 -14.58 3.69 -36.96
CA SER A 279 -15.40 3.20 -38.07
C SER A 279 -16.58 2.31 -37.64
N ASN A 280 -16.62 1.86 -36.38
CA ASN A 280 -17.62 0.95 -35.85
C ASN A 280 -18.65 1.66 -34.97
N GLY A 281 -19.91 1.70 -35.40
CA GLY A 281 -21.00 2.36 -34.68
C GLY A 281 -21.31 1.80 -33.28
N SER A 282 -21.00 0.53 -32.98
CA SER A 282 -21.16 0.01 -31.61
C SER A 282 -20.06 0.53 -30.68
N VAL A 283 -18.84 0.70 -31.19
CA VAL A 283 -17.71 1.28 -30.46
C VAL A 283 -17.98 2.76 -30.21
N GLN A 284 -18.49 3.50 -31.21
CA GLN A 284 -18.88 4.90 -31.03
C GLN A 284 -19.91 5.08 -29.90
N LYS A 285 -20.97 4.27 -29.88
CA LYS A 285 -21.98 4.32 -28.80
C LYS A 285 -21.40 4.04 -27.42
N ARG A 286 -20.43 3.12 -27.32
CA ARG A 286 -19.73 2.85 -26.06
C ARG A 286 -18.89 4.05 -25.61
N LEU A 287 -18.23 4.74 -26.55
CA LEU A 287 -17.43 5.93 -26.27
C LEU A 287 -18.30 7.13 -25.86
N ASP A 288 -19.43 7.35 -26.54
CA ASP A 288 -20.38 8.41 -26.18
C ASP A 288 -20.87 8.20 -24.73
N LYS A 289 -21.23 6.95 -24.38
CA LYS A 289 -21.57 6.60 -22.99
C LYS A 289 -20.39 6.81 -22.04
N GLY A 290 -19.17 6.46 -22.44
CA GLY A 290 -17.96 6.67 -21.65
C GLY A 290 -17.75 8.14 -21.29
N TRP A 291 -18.07 9.07 -22.20
CA TRP A 291 -18.03 10.50 -21.92
C TRP A 291 -19.08 10.93 -20.88
N ASP A 292 -20.31 10.43 -21.00
CA ASP A 292 -21.36 10.70 -20.01
C ASP A 292 -20.94 10.18 -18.61
N ASP A 293 -20.34 9.00 -18.54
CA ASP A 293 -19.80 8.42 -17.31
C ASP A 293 -18.66 9.30 -16.74
N VAL A 294 -17.77 9.86 -17.59
CA VAL A 294 -16.73 10.81 -17.15
C VAL A 294 -17.35 12.06 -16.54
N MET A 295 -18.35 12.64 -17.20
CA MET A 295 -19.01 13.86 -16.70
C MET A 295 -19.76 13.62 -15.40
N GLU A 296 -20.30 12.41 -15.18
CA GLU A 296 -20.83 11.99 -13.88
C GLU A 296 -19.75 11.98 -12.79
N GLY A 297 -18.57 11.40 -13.07
CA GLY A 297 -17.44 11.40 -12.15
C GLY A 297 -16.99 12.82 -11.77
N VAL A 298 -16.90 13.71 -12.77
CA VAL A 298 -16.61 15.14 -12.54
C VAL A 298 -17.67 15.80 -11.67
N ALA A 299 -18.95 15.49 -11.88
CA ALA A 299 -20.03 16.02 -11.07
C ALA A 299 -19.96 15.56 -9.60
N LEU A 300 -19.58 14.30 -9.35
CA LEU A 300 -19.35 13.78 -7.99
C LEU A 300 -18.22 14.55 -7.28
N LEU A 301 -17.09 14.78 -7.96
CA LEU A 301 -15.99 15.56 -7.43
C LEU A 301 -16.40 17.03 -7.18
N ALA A 302 -17.09 17.65 -8.14
CA ALA A 302 -17.56 19.03 -8.01
C ALA A 302 -18.56 19.18 -6.86
N ALA A 303 -19.45 18.21 -6.65
CA ALA A 303 -20.39 18.21 -5.54
C ALA A 303 -19.67 18.19 -4.19
N LEU A 304 -18.62 17.37 -4.04
CA LEU A 304 -17.77 17.37 -2.84
C LEU A 304 -17.12 18.74 -2.62
N LEU A 305 -16.47 19.30 -3.65
CA LEU A 305 -15.79 20.59 -3.54
C LEU A 305 -16.75 21.73 -3.18
N ASN A 306 -17.97 21.72 -3.73
CA ASN A 306 -19.00 22.68 -3.39
C ASN A 306 -19.53 22.48 -1.96
N GLY A 307 -19.65 21.23 -1.50
CA GLY A 307 -20.00 20.90 -0.12
C GLY A 307 -18.95 21.37 0.89
N LEU A 308 -17.66 21.26 0.55
CA LEU A 308 -16.55 21.80 1.35
C LEU A 308 -16.60 23.34 1.41
N ASN A 309 -16.95 24.00 0.31
CA ASN A 309 -17.12 25.46 0.25
C ASN A 309 -18.36 25.98 1.02
N GLY A 310 -19.31 25.10 1.37
CA GLY A 310 -20.46 25.41 2.23
C GLY A 310 -20.12 25.59 3.72
N LEU A 311 -18.91 25.17 4.13
CA LEU A 311 -18.31 25.51 5.42
C LEU A 311 -17.29 26.63 5.17
N SER A 312 -17.76 27.88 5.30
CA SER A 312 -17.05 29.15 5.08
C SER A 312 -15.52 29.07 4.97
N ILE A 313 -15.00 28.95 3.75
CA ILE A 313 -13.74 29.60 3.42
C ILE A 313 -14.11 31.04 3.12
N SER A 314 -14.02 31.91 4.14
CA SER A 314 -14.07 33.34 3.88
C SER A 314 -12.92 33.64 2.92
N GLY A 315 -13.21 34.31 1.79
CA GLY A 315 -12.25 34.65 0.74
C GLY A 315 -11.15 35.64 1.17
N SER A 316 -10.80 35.68 2.46
CA SER A 316 -9.75 36.51 3.03
C SER A 316 -8.42 35.75 3.26
N ASP A 317 -8.42 34.41 3.23
CA ASP A 317 -7.21 33.61 3.51
C ASP A 317 -6.33 33.31 2.28
N TRP A 318 -6.78 33.62 1.06
CA TRP A 318 -5.95 33.49 -0.15
C TRP A 318 -4.98 34.66 -0.37
N ASN A 319 -5.10 35.78 0.38
CA ASN A 319 -4.34 37.02 0.14
C ASN A 319 -3.31 37.38 1.22
N ARG A 320 -2.80 36.42 2.01
CA ARG A 320 -1.66 36.67 2.89
C ARG A 320 -0.45 35.82 2.56
N ARG A 321 0.08 36.02 1.35
CA ARG A 321 1.52 35.85 1.07
C ARG A 321 1.98 37.01 0.20
N ASN A 322 2.60 38.00 0.85
CA ASN A 322 3.80 38.73 0.45
C ASN A 322 4.00 39.90 1.43
N PRO A 323 5.26 40.32 1.71
CA PRO A 323 6.41 40.38 0.81
C PRO A 323 7.28 39.13 0.77
#